data_AF-A0A2C9U9W4-F1
#
_entry.id   AF-A0A2C9U9W4-F1
#
_cell.length_a   1.000
_cell.length_b   1.000
_cell.length_c   1.000
_cell.angle_alpha   90.00
_cell.angle_beta   90.00
_cell.angle_gamma   90.00
#
_symmetry.space_group_name_H-M   'P 1'
#
loop_
_entity.id
_entity.type
_entity.pdbx_description
1 polymer ?
#
loop_
_entity_poly.entity_id
_entity_poly.type
_entity_poly.pdbx_seq_one_letter_code
_entity_poly.pdbx_strand_id
1 'polypeptide(L)'
;MDSSSSSSSSSSHQTHIPLPSDSDPGAKPLDHEAQSSLVPIHLVTEASQLPAEFLNPSPERQLIIGFDCEGVDLCRHGTLCIMQLAFPDAIFLVDAIQGGDMLMKACKPALESSYITKVIHDCKRDSEALYFQFGIKLHNVFDTQLAYRSGVLLHGLE
;
A
#
# COMPACT_ATOMS: atom_id res chain seq x y z
N MET A 1 -47.17 -11.69 20.55
CA MET A 1 -46.76 -11.65 19.13
C MET A 1 -45.31 -11.23 19.13
N ASP A 2 -44.42 -12.21 19.25
CA ASP A 2 -42.98 -12.03 19.13
C ASP A 2 -42.66 -11.58 17.71
N SER A 3 -41.93 -10.47 17.58
CA SER A 3 -41.32 -10.07 16.32
C SER A 3 -39.83 -10.34 16.43
N SER A 4 -39.42 -11.46 15.87
CA SER A 4 -38.03 -11.90 15.77
C SER A 4 -37.26 -10.96 14.84
N SER A 5 -36.20 -10.35 15.36
CA SER A 5 -35.20 -9.62 14.57
C SER A 5 -34.30 -10.60 13.83
N SER A 6 -34.35 -10.60 12.50
CA SER A 6 -33.41 -11.31 11.65
C SER A 6 -32.12 -10.48 11.51
N SER A 7 -31.05 -10.88 12.20
CA SER A 7 -29.70 -10.38 11.98
C SER A 7 -29.14 -10.96 10.69
N SER A 8 -29.00 -10.14 9.65
CA SER A 8 -28.24 -10.50 8.46
C SER A 8 -26.74 -10.45 8.80
N SER A 9 -26.13 -11.62 9.03
CA SER A 9 -24.68 -11.75 9.12
C SER A 9 -24.05 -11.43 7.76
N SER A 10 -23.48 -10.23 7.60
CA SER A 10 -22.67 -9.91 6.43
C SER A 10 -21.41 -10.78 6.46
N SER A 11 -21.28 -11.75 5.58
CA SER A 11 -20.02 -12.47 5.40
C SER A 11 -18.99 -11.48 4.86
N SER A 12 -18.02 -11.10 5.68
CA SER A 12 -16.88 -10.31 5.20
C SER A 12 -16.07 -11.18 4.25
N HIS A 13 -16.19 -10.93 2.95
CA HIS A 13 -15.35 -11.58 1.94
C HIS A 13 -13.92 -11.04 2.07
N GLN A 14 -13.13 -11.63 2.97
CA GLN A 14 -11.72 -11.29 3.11
C GLN A 14 -10.97 -11.91 1.93
N THR A 15 -10.38 -11.06 1.09
CA THR A 15 -9.61 -11.48 -0.09
C THR A 15 -8.14 -11.59 0.31
N HIS A 16 -7.45 -12.63 -0.17
CA HIS A 16 -6.05 -12.87 0.16
C HIS A 16 -5.19 -13.11 -1.09
N ILE A 17 -3.90 -12.79 -1.01
CA ILE A 17 -2.91 -13.11 -2.06
C ILE A 17 -1.87 -14.10 -1.50
N PRO A 18 -1.51 -15.17 -2.23
CA PRO A 18 -0.40 -16.05 -1.87
C PRO A 18 0.94 -15.30 -1.97
N LEU A 19 1.73 -15.25 -0.89
CA LEU A 19 3.11 -14.78 -0.92
C LEU A 19 4.09 -15.95 -0.73
N PRO A 20 5.13 -16.11 -1.57
CA PRO A 20 6.14 -17.14 -1.36
C PRO A 20 6.92 -16.87 -0.07
N SER A 21 7.12 -17.90 0.74
CA SER A 21 7.91 -17.80 1.98
C SER A 21 9.40 -17.72 1.65
N ASP A 22 10.12 -16.82 2.31
CA ASP A 22 11.59 -16.77 2.30
C ASP A 22 12.14 -18.08 2.90
N SER A 23 12.37 -19.09 2.07
CA SER A 23 13.01 -20.34 2.48
C SER A 23 14.35 -20.51 1.76
N ASP A 24 15.34 -20.85 2.58
CA ASP A 24 16.79 -21.01 2.37
C ASP A 24 17.20 -21.56 0.96
N PRO A 25 18.20 -20.97 0.25
CA PRO A 25 18.59 -21.39 -1.10
C PRO A 25 19.19 -22.81 -1.21
N GLY A 26 19.31 -23.54 -0.08
CA GLY A 26 19.96 -24.84 0.02
C GLY A 26 19.04 -26.06 0.13
N ALA A 27 17.72 -25.91 0.18
CA ALA A 27 16.81 -27.04 0.37
C ALA A 27 16.50 -27.79 -0.95
N LYS A 28 16.72 -29.12 -0.96
CA LYS A 28 16.40 -30.00 -2.10
C LYS A 28 14.88 -30.05 -2.36
N PRO A 29 14.45 -30.22 -3.63
CA PRO A 29 13.05 -30.17 -4.00
C PRO A 29 12.34 -31.44 -3.54
N LEU A 30 11.59 -31.34 -2.46
CA LEU A 30 10.57 -32.29 -2.07
C LEU A 30 9.25 -31.50 -1.99
N ASP A 31 8.39 -31.78 -2.96
CA ASP A 31 6.95 -31.65 -2.86
C ASP A 31 6.45 -30.26 -2.43
N HIS A 32 6.87 -29.20 -3.14
CA HIS A 32 6.49 -27.81 -2.85
C HIS A 32 5.04 -27.48 -3.27
N GLU A 33 4.05 -27.98 -2.53
CA GLU A 33 2.89 -27.15 -2.19
C GLU A 33 3.40 -26.12 -1.17
N ALA A 34 4.10 -25.10 -1.67
CA ALA A 34 4.71 -24.07 -0.85
C ALA A 34 3.66 -23.47 0.08
N GLN A 35 3.96 -23.41 1.38
CA GLN A 35 3.11 -22.80 2.41
C GLN A 35 2.98 -21.29 2.15
N SER A 36 2.18 -20.89 1.17
CA SER A 36 1.93 -19.49 0.88
C SER A 36 1.17 -18.89 2.06
N SER A 37 1.77 -17.94 2.75
CA SER A 37 1.02 -17.13 3.71
C SER A 37 0.02 -16.30 2.91
N LEU A 38 -1.24 -16.32 3.34
CA LEU A 38 -2.33 -15.59 2.72
C LEU A 38 -2.32 -14.15 3.25
N VAL A 39 -1.81 -13.21 2.46
CA VAL A 39 -1.78 -11.78 2.84
C VAL A 39 -3.16 -11.17 2.64
N PRO A 40 -3.82 -10.64 3.69
CA PRO A 40 -5.14 -10.02 3.56
C PRO A 40 -5.10 -8.72 2.75
N ILE A 41 -6.18 -8.50 2.00
CA ILE A 41 -6.46 -7.22 1.32
C ILE A 41 -7.60 -6.51 2.04
N HIS A 42 -7.39 -5.24 2.39
CA HIS A 42 -8.36 -4.38 3.04
C HIS A 42 -8.80 -3.26 2.09
N LEU A 43 -10.11 -3.09 1.90
CA LEU A 43 -10.67 -1.89 1.28
C LEU A 43 -10.82 -0.80 2.36
N VAL A 44 -10.22 0.36 2.12
CA VAL A 44 -10.15 1.47 3.07
C VAL A 44 -10.96 2.64 2.52
N THR A 45 -12.01 3.02 3.24
CA THR A 45 -12.83 4.22 2.97
C THR A 45 -12.74 5.23 4.11
N GLU A 46 -12.23 4.82 5.28
CA GLU A 46 -12.09 5.61 6.48
C GLU A 46 -10.67 5.48 7.06
N ALA A 47 -10.13 6.57 7.61
CA ALA A 47 -8.75 6.60 8.08
C ALA A 47 -8.47 5.57 9.19
N SER A 48 -9.46 5.30 10.05
CA SER A 48 -9.33 4.32 11.16
C SER A 48 -9.09 2.88 10.71
N GLN A 49 -9.27 2.57 9.43
CA GLN A 49 -8.99 1.25 8.86
C GLN A 49 -7.51 1.07 8.46
N LEU A 50 -6.70 2.15 8.50
CA LEU A 50 -5.27 2.11 8.22
C LEU A 50 -4.45 1.80 9.48
N PRO A 51 -3.24 1.23 9.34
CA PRO A 51 -2.35 0.99 10.46
C PRO A 51 -2.02 2.28 11.22
N ALA A 52 -2.00 2.20 12.56
CA ALA A 52 -1.76 3.36 13.41
C ALA A 52 -0.35 3.95 13.20
N GLU A 53 0.64 3.10 12.92
CA GLU A 53 2.01 3.49 12.59
C GLU A 53 2.14 4.20 11.24
N PHE A 54 1.21 3.96 10.32
CA PHE A 54 1.14 4.69 9.06
C PHE A 54 0.58 6.08 9.30
N LEU A 55 -0.54 6.19 10.03
CA LEU A 55 -1.16 7.48 10.37
C LEU A 55 -0.28 8.35 11.27
N ASN A 56 0.51 7.73 12.14
CA ASN A 56 1.36 8.40 13.13
C ASN A 56 2.82 7.93 13.00
N PRO A 57 3.52 8.34 11.93
CA PRO A 57 4.90 7.92 11.71
C PRO A 57 5.81 8.44 12.82
N SER A 58 6.74 7.60 13.30
CA SER A 58 7.64 7.92 14.39
C SER A 58 9.08 7.49 14.08
N PRO A 59 10.10 8.20 14.60
CA PRO A 59 11.49 7.82 14.39
C PRO A 59 11.83 6.45 15.01
N GLU A 60 11.11 6.03 16.06
CA GLU A 60 11.31 4.75 16.76
C GLU A 60 10.89 3.53 15.92
N ARG A 61 10.04 3.72 14.89
CA ARG A 61 9.56 2.64 14.02
C ARG A 61 9.61 3.07 12.56
N GLN A 62 10.68 2.67 11.88
CA GLN A 62 10.82 2.86 10.44
C GLN A 62 9.93 1.85 9.69
N LEU A 63 9.26 2.30 8.63
CA LEU A 63 8.45 1.45 7.77
C LEU A 63 8.99 1.48 6.34
N ILE A 64 8.84 0.37 5.63
CA ILE A 64 9.04 0.28 4.19
C ILE A 64 7.75 -0.28 3.62
N ILE A 65 7.15 0.45 2.70
CA ILE A 65 5.87 0.06 2.09
C ILE A 65 5.99 0.12 0.57
N GLY A 66 5.34 -0.83 -0.11
CA GLY A 66 5.03 -0.68 -1.53
C GLY A 66 3.92 0.35 -1.71
N PHE A 67 4.04 1.19 -2.73
CA PHE A 67 3.11 2.28 -2.98
C PHE A 67 2.85 2.44 -4.48
N ASP A 68 1.58 2.58 -4.84
CA ASP A 68 1.15 2.88 -6.20
C ASP A 68 -0.20 3.63 -6.21
N CYS A 69 -0.48 4.37 -7.28
CA CYS A 69 -1.72 5.11 -7.46
C CYS A 69 -2.37 4.80 -8.80
N GLU A 70 -3.69 4.70 -8.80
CA GLU A 70 -4.48 4.49 -10.02
C GLU A 70 -5.58 5.53 -10.15
N GLY A 71 -5.91 5.90 -11.39
CA GLY A 71 -6.88 6.97 -11.64
C GLY A 71 -7.19 7.24 -13.10
N VAL A 72 -8.13 8.15 -13.33
CA VAL A 72 -8.47 8.66 -14.67
C VAL A 72 -7.52 9.81 -15.00
N ASP A 73 -6.79 9.70 -16.11
CA ASP A 73 -5.79 10.68 -16.55
C ASP A 73 -4.81 11.09 -15.41
N LEU A 74 -4.39 10.10 -14.61
CA LEU A 74 -3.62 10.30 -13.38
C LEU A 74 -2.38 11.17 -13.60
N CYS A 75 -2.46 12.39 -13.08
CA CYS A 75 -1.47 13.48 -13.16
C CYS A 75 -2.09 14.71 -12.45
N ARG A 76 -1.63 15.92 -12.78
CA ARG A 76 -2.09 17.22 -12.26
C ARG A 76 -3.59 17.49 -12.35
N HIS A 77 -4.23 17.10 -13.46
CA HIS A 77 -5.61 17.50 -13.78
C HIS A 77 -6.58 16.31 -13.84
N GLY A 78 -6.09 15.09 -13.65
CA GLY A 78 -6.91 13.90 -13.60
C GLY A 78 -7.58 13.71 -12.25
N THR A 79 -7.91 12.47 -11.95
CA THR A 79 -8.52 12.08 -10.68
C THR A 79 -7.83 10.82 -10.17
N LEU A 80 -7.19 10.93 -9.00
CA LEU A 80 -6.73 9.76 -8.26
C LEU A 80 -7.95 9.02 -7.72
N CYS A 81 -8.10 7.75 -8.10
CA CYS A 81 -9.23 6.91 -7.70
C CYS A 81 -8.85 5.97 -6.56
N ILE A 82 -7.68 5.32 -6.65
CA ILE A 82 -7.23 4.33 -5.67
C ILE A 82 -5.76 4.60 -5.35
N MET A 83 -5.41 4.50 -4.07
CA MET A 83 -4.03 4.43 -3.60
C MET A 83 -3.78 3.07 -2.96
N GLN A 84 -2.72 2.40 -3.38
CA GLN A 84 -2.40 1.03 -2.98
C GLN A 84 -1.20 1.06 -2.05
N LEU A 85 -1.33 0.40 -0.89
CA LEU A 85 -0.28 0.32 0.12
C LEU A 85 0.01 -1.14 0.43
N ALA A 86 1.23 -1.59 0.18
CA ALA A 86 1.67 -2.94 0.53
C ALA A 86 2.56 -2.89 1.77
N PHE A 87 2.09 -3.48 2.85
CA PHE A 87 2.83 -3.75 4.08
C PHE A 87 3.35 -5.20 4.06
N PRO A 88 4.32 -5.56 4.92
CA PRO A 88 4.83 -6.93 4.98
C PRO A 88 3.76 -8.01 5.22
N ASP A 89 2.67 -7.65 5.88
CA ASP A 89 1.63 -8.57 6.36
C ASP A 89 0.22 -8.23 5.85
N ALA A 90 0.02 -7.16 5.07
CA ALA A 90 -1.29 -6.76 4.56
C ALA A 90 -1.19 -5.84 3.33
N ILE A 91 -2.24 -5.82 2.51
CA ILE A 91 -2.43 -4.85 1.42
C ILE A 91 -3.65 -3.99 1.73
N PHE A 92 -3.52 -2.68 1.53
CA PHE A 92 -4.62 -1.73 1.69
C PHE A 92 -4.91 -1.04 0.35
N LEU A 93 -6.17 -1.13 -0.08
CA LEU A 93 -6.71 -0.40 -1.23
C LEU A 93 -7.49 0.79 -0.68
N VAL A 94 -6.88 1.97 -0.74
CA VAL A 94 -7.46 3.22 -0.25
C VAL A 94 -8.32 3.81 -1.35
N ASP A 95 -9.63 3.82 -1.15
CA ASP A 95 -10.60 4.42 -2.07
C ASP A 95 -10.60 5.94 -1.89
N ALA A 96 -9.88 6.63 -2.77
CA ALA A 96 -9.76 8.08 -2.74
C ALA A 96 -11.04 8.80 -3.21
N ILE A 97 -11.94 8.09 -3.92
CA ILE A 97 -13.22 8.63 -4.35
C ILE A 97 -14.20 8.62 -3.19
N GLN A 98 -14.39 7.47 -2.55
CA GLN A 98 -15.34 7.31 -1.46
C GLN A 98 -14.84 7.97 -0.17
N GLY A 99 -13.57 7.77 0.19
CA GLY A 99 -12.98 8.38 1.39
C GLY A 99 -12.64 9.86 1.22
N GLY A 100 -12.49 10.31 -0.02
CA GLY A 100 -12.32 11.71 -0.39
C GLY A 100 -11.13 12.40 0.27
N ASP A 101 -11.22 13.73 0.33
CA ASP A 101 -10.15 14.61 0.83
C ASP A 101 -9.80 14.34 2.31
N MET A 102 -10.76 13.90 3.14
CA MET A 102 -10.50 13.59 4.55
C MET A 102 -9.55 12.39 4.68
N LEU A 103 -9.82 11.29 3.98
CA LEU A 103 -8.98 10.10 3.99
C LEU A 103 -7.60 10.40 3.40
N MET A 104 -7.55 11.11 2.28
CA MET A 104 -6.28 11.48 1.64
C MET A 104 -5.42 12.38 2.55
N LYS A 105 -6.02 13.35 3.23
CA LYS A 105 -5.32 14.19 4.23
C LYS A 105 -4.85 13.38 5.44
N ALA A 106 -5.58 12.37 5.87
CA ALA A 106 -5.15 11.50 6.95
C ALA A 106 -3.89 10.68 6.58
N CYS A 107 -3.68 10.38 5.30
CA CYS A 107 -2.48 9.70 4.80
C CYS A 107 -1.25 10.63 4.70
N LYS A 108 -1.46 11.96 4.69
CA LYS A 108 -0.41 12.96 4.48
C LYS A 108 0.80 12.81 5.41
N PRO A 109 0.64 12.63 6.75
CA PRO A 109 1.80 12.46 7.64
C PRO A 109 2.72 11.32 7.20
N ALA A 110 2.14 10.20 6.76
CA ALA A 110 2.88 9.02 6.30
C ALA A 110 3.63 9.27 4.99
N LEU A 111 2.93 9.86 4.02
CA LEU A 111 3.42 10.08 2.66
C LEU A 111 4.54 11.13 2.63
N GLU A 112 4.49 12.13 3.52
CA GLU A 112 5.52 13.16 3.68
C GLU A 112 6.61 12.77 4.70
N SER A 113 6.48 11.64 5.38
CA SER A 113 7.42 11.22 6.42
C SER A 113 8.79 10.84 5.88
N SER A 114 9.84 11.19 6.60
CA SER A 114 11.19 10.63 6.44
C SER A 114 11.35 9.25 7.07
N TYR A 115 10.39 8.80 7.89
CA TYR A 115 10.46 7.52 8.62
C TYR A 115 9.79 6.36 7.89
N ILE A 116 9.10 6.66 6.80
CA ILE A 116 8.43 5.67 5.96
C ILE A 116 9.06 5.76 4.58
N THR A 117 9.68 4.70 4.12
CA THR A 117 10.17 4.58 2.74
C THR A 117 9.04 4.09 1.85
N LYS A 118 8.73 4.84 0.81
CA LYS A 118 7.75 4.44 -0.21
C LYS A 118 8.51 3.84 -1.38
N VAL A 119 8.38 2.54 -1.58
CA VAL A 119 8.92 1.83 -2.75
C VAL A 119 7.92 1.95 -3.88
N ILE A 120 8.29 2.67 -4.94
CA ILE A 120 7.42 3.01 -6.07
C ILE A 120 8.10 2.60 -7.37
N HIS A 121 7.34 2.32 -8.42
CA HIS A 121 7.86 2.15 -9.77
C HIS A 121 7.45 3.33 -10.64
N ASP A 122 8.40 4.17 -11.06
CA ASP A 122 8.12 5.39 -11.87
C ASP A 122 7.17 6.38 -11.19
N CYS A 123 7.61 6.97 -10.08
CA CYS A 123 6.75 7.74 -9.17
C CYS A 123 6.23 9.08 -9.73
N LYS A 124 6.57 9.43 -10.98
CA LYS A 124 6.35 10.78 -11.52
C LYS A 124 4.87 11.16 -11.53
N ARG A 125 4.01 10.29 -12.06
CA ARG A 125 2.57 10.58 -12.18
C ARG A 125 1.87 10.58 -10.84
N ASP A 126 2.22 9.64 -9.96
CA ASP A 126 1.66 9.55 -8.61
C ASP A 126 2.02 10.79 -7.80
N SER A 127 3.28 11.21 -7.87
CA SER A 127 3.75 12.42 -7.18
C SER A 127 3.04 13.67 -7.69
N GLU A 128 2.81 13.79 -9.00
CA GLU A 128 2.06 14.93 -9.56
C GLU A 128 0.60 14.90 -9.12
N ALA A 129 -0.05 13.74 -9.14
CA ALA A 129 -1.44 13.58 -8.69
C ALA A 129 -1.60 13.96 -7.22
N LEU A 130 -0.78 13.40 -6.32
CA LEU A 130 -0.79 13.70 -4.89
C LEU A 130 -0.56 15.18 -4.60
N TYR A 131 0.41 15.79 -5.27
CA TYR A 131 0.76 17.19 -5.03
C TYR A 131 -0.33 18.14 -5.52
N PHE A 132 -0.79 17.99 -6.76
CA PHE A 132 -1.73 18.95 -7.34
C PHE A 132 -3.18 18.74 -6.91
N GLN A 133 -3.59 17.50 -6.61
CA GLN A 133 -4.98 17.20 -6.21
C GLN A 133 -5.18 17.30 -4.69
N PHE A 134 -4.16 16.98 -3.87
CA PHE A 134 -4.30 16.93 -2.40
C PHE A 134 -3.26 17.74 -1.63
N GLY A 135 -2.30 18.37 -2.30
CA GLY A 135 -1.23 19.13 -1.63
C GLY A 135 -0.30 18.24 -0.80
N ILE A 136 -0.11 16.98 -1.20
CA ILE A 136 0.76 16.01 -0.53
C ILE A 136 2.08 15.90 -1.30
N LYS A 137 3.21 16.14 -0.63
CA LYS A 137 4.54 16.03 -1.21
C LYS A 137 5.22 14.75 -0.76
N LEU A 138 5.26 13.74 -1.64
CA LEU A 138 5.99 12.51 -1.38
C LEU A 138 7.44 12.80 -0.94
N HIS A 139 7.86 12.14 0.13
CA HIS A 139 9.20 12.24 0.69
C HIS A 139 9.77 10.84 0.92
N ASN A 140 11.10 10.67 0.99
CA ASN A 140 11.72 9.36 1.23
C ASN A 140 11.20 8.25 0.29
N VAL A 141 11.29 8.49 -1.01
CA VAL A 141 10.86 7.57 -2.07
C VAL A 141 12.06 6.76 -2.56
N PHE A 142 11.88 5.45 -2.67
CA PHE A 142 12.76 4.57 -3.42
C PHE A 142 12.09 4.22 -4.75
N ASP A 143 12.55 4.83 -5.83
CA ASP A 143 12.03 4.55 -7.18
C ASP A 143 12.80 3.38 -7.80
N THR A 144 12.11 2.25 -7.98
CA THR A 144 12.68 1.02 -8.52
C THR A 144 13.09 1.16 -9.99
N GLN A 145 12.39 1.98 -10.78
CA GLN A 145 12.74 2.25 -12.18
C GLN A 145 14.04 3.04 -12.27
N LEU A 146 14.19 4.06 -11.42
CA LEU A 146 15.44 4.82 -11.34
C LEU A 146 16.59 3.97 -10.80
N ALA A 147 16.37 3.18 -9.75
CA ALA A 147 17.37 2.27 -9.18
C ALA A 147 17.88 1.25 -10.20
N TYR A 148 17.00 0.72 -11.05
CA TYR A 148 17.39 -0.18 -12.13
C TYR A 148 18.21 0.55 -13.20
N ARG A 149 17.72 1.70 -13.69
CA ARG A 149 18.40 2.48 -14.75
C ARG A 149 19.77 3.03 -14.32
N SER A 150 19.95 3.30 -13.03
CA SER A 150 21.21 3.82 -12.47
C SER A 150 22.21 2.73 -12.06
N GLY A 151 21.85 1.44 -12.18
CA GLY A 151 22.72 0.32 -11.82
C GLY A 151 22.76 -0.01 -10.33
N VAL A 152 22.02 0.71 -9.48
CA VAL A 152 21.94 0.46 -8.02
C VAL A 152 21.42 -0.95 -7.72
N LEU A 153 20.44 -1.44 -8.50
CA LEU A 153 19.92 -2.80 -8.36
C LEU A 153 20.82 -3.88 -8.99
N LEU A 154 21.71 -3.53 -9.93
CA LEU A 154 22.60 -4.48 -10.59
C LEU A 154 23.81 -4.85 -9.71
N HIS A 155 24.33 -3.90 -8.93
CA HIS A 155 25.41 -4.16 -7.96
C HIS A 155 24.97 -4.98 -6.73
N GLY A 156 23.67 -5.22 -6.53
CA GLY A 156 23.15 -6.10 -5.49
C GLY A 156 22.98 -7.56 -5.92
N LEU A 157 23.33 -7.88 -7.17
CA LEU A 157 23.22 -9.22 -7.77
C LEU A 157 24.59 -9.83 -8.14
N GLU A 158 25.69 -9.16 -7.75
CA GLU A 158 27.07 -9.66 -7.87
C GLU A 158 27.61 -10.16 -6.52
#